data_AF-A0A816IYI9-F1
#
_entry.id   AF-A0A816IYI9-F1
#
_cell.length_a   1.000
_cell.length_b   1.000
_cell.length_c   1.000
_cell.angle_alpha   90.00
_cell.angle_beta   90.00
_cell.angle_gamma   90.00
#
_symmetry.space_group_name_H-M   'P 1'
#
loop_
_entity.id
_entity.type
_entity.pdbx_description
1 polymer ?
#
loop_
_entity_poly.entity_id
_entity_poly.type
_entity_poly.pdbx_seq_one_letter_code
_entity_poly.pdbx_strand_id
1 'polypeptide(L)' 'MAMRQAVKESWILSHKRLRCEADSAQLIKAINGNEVPLEIYGIVADILDYSFSFEAYSFCLDS' A
#
# COMPACT_ATOMS: atom_id res chain seq x y z
N MET A 1 5.59 7.04 -4.23
CA MET A 1 4.52 8.07 -4.12
C MET A 1 3.24 7.63 -4.81
N ALA A 2 3.28 7.10 -6.04
CA ALA A 2 2.09 6.67 -6.79
C ALA A 2 1.15 5.73 -6.01
N MET A 3 1.70 4.71 -5.35
CA MET A 3 0.90 3.73 -4.61
C MET A 3 0.08 4.34 -3.45
N ARG A 4 0.68 5.23 -2.66
CA ARG A 4 -0.01 5.96 -1.58
C ARG A 4 -1.19 6.75 -2.11
N GLN A 5 -1.03 7.42 -3.25
CA GLN A 5 -2.09 8.20 -3.86
C GLN A 5 -3.22 7.30 -4.37
N ALA A 6 -2.89 6.19 -5.04
CA ALA A 6 -3.89 5.22 -5.50
C ALA A 6 -4.71 4.61 -4.35
N VAL A 7 -4.06 4.28 -3.23
CA VAL A 7 -4.74 3.78 -2.02
C VAL A 7 -5.67 4.85 -1.44
N LYS A 8 -5.19 6.09 -1.32
CA LYS A 8 -5.97 7.22 -0.81
C LYS A 8 -7.19 7.53 -1.69
N GLU A 9 -7.02 7.53 -3.01
CA GLU A 9 -8.13 7.74 -3.95
C GLU A 9 -9.14 6.61 -3.87
N SER A 10 -8.69 5.35 -3.78
CA SER A 10 -9.56 4.20 -3.58
C SER A 10 -10.35 4.27 -2.27
N TRP A 11 -9.73 4.85 -1.24
CA TRP A 11 -10.37 5.08 0.06
C TRP A 11 -11.47 6.14 -0.03
N ILE A 12 -11.19 7.27 -0.71
CA ILE A 12 -12.18 8.32 -1.00
C ILE A 12 -13.37 7.76 -1.78
N LEU A 13 -13.11 6.86 -2.73
CA LEU A 13 -14.14 6.18 -3.52
C LEU A 13 -14.92 5.11 -2.74
N SER A 14 -14.58 4.87 -1.46
CA SER A 14 -15.23 3.89 -0.58
C SER A 14 -15.29 2.48 -1.17
N HIS A 15 -14.24 2.07 -1.88
CA HIS A 15 -14.14 0.69 -2.34
C HIS A 15 -14.02 -0.26 -1.14
N LYS A 16 -14.66 -1.42 -1.23
CA LYS A 16 -14.59 -2.44 -0.17
C LYS A 16 -13.32 -3.27 -0.21
N ARG A 17 -12.73 -3.41 -1.41
CA ARG A 17 -11.56 -4.25 -1.66
C ARG A 17 -10.51 -3.48 -2.43
N LEU A 18 -9.26 -3.64 -2.02
CA LEU A 18 -8.12 -2.98 -2.64
C LEU A 18 -7.13 -4.03 -3.15
N ARG A 19 -6.71 -3.91 -4.40
CA ARG A 19 -5.55 -4.64 -4.92
C ARG A 19 -4.64 -3.63 -5.57
N CYS A 20 -3.43 -3.50 -5.05
CA CYS A 20 -2.44 -2.61 -5.62
C CYS A 20 -1.23 -3.42 -6.06
N GLU A 21 -0.79 -3.13 -7.28
CA GLU A 21 0.40 -3.71 -7.88
C GLU A 21 1.47 -2.62 -7.94
N ALA A 22 2.69 -2.98 -7.57
CA ALA A 22 3.82 -2.08 -7.67
C ALA A 22 4.98 -2.80 -8.37
N ASP A 23 5.67 -2.07 -9.22
CA ASP A 23 6.91 -2.48 -9.89
C ASP A 23 8.10 -2.57 -8.91
N SER A 24 8.00 -1.90 -7.76
CA SER A 24 9.05 -1.87 -6.75
C SER A 24 8.95 -3.04 -5.79
N ALA A 25 9.83 -4.04 -5.97
CA ALA A 25 9.98 -5.16 -5.06
C ALA A 25 10.37 -4.71 -3.63
N GLN A 26 11.12 -3.61 -3.49
CA GLN A 26 11.47 -3.05 -2.18
C GLN A 26 10.23 -2.53 -1.45
N LEU A 27 9.33 -1.86 -2.17
CA LEU A 27 8.09 -1.34 -1.60
C LEU A 27 7.15 -2.47 -1.18
N ILE A 28 6.95 -3.47 -2.04
CA ILE A 28 6.12 -4.63 -1.72
C ILE A 28 6.68 -5.41 -0.53
N LYS A 29 8.00 -5.60 -0.46
CA LYS A 29 8.65 -6.24 0.69
C LYS A 29 8.52 -5.41 1.96
N ALA A 30 8.59 -4.08 1.88
CA ALA A 30 8.40 -3.24 3.05
C ALA A 30 6.94 -3.27 3.54
N ILE A 31 5.97 -3.24 2.62
CA ILE A 31 4.53 -3.28 2.98
C ILE A 31 4.12 -4.63 3.56
N ASN A 32 4.58 -5.73 2.95
CA ASN A 32 4.23 -7.09 3.36
C ASN A 32 5.18 -7.68 4.42
N GLY A 33 6.34 -7.07 4.62
CA GLY A 33 7.38 -7.53 5.53
C GLY A 33 7.37 -6.79 6.85
N ASN A 34 8.24 -7.23 7.76
CA ASN A 34 8.35 -6.64 9.10
C ASN A 34 9.46 -5.59 9.19
N GLU A 35 10.30 -5.48 8.17
CA GLU A 35 11.41 -4.52 8.10
C GLU A 35 11.13 -3.46 7.04
N VAL A 36 10.81 -2.26 7.51
CA VAL A 36 10.55 -1.10 6.67
C VAL A 36 11.71 -0.12 6.81
N PRO A 37 12.43 0.22 5.73
CA PRO A 37 13.45 1.24 5.77
C PRO A 37 12.87 2.58 6.24
N LEU A 38 13.57 3.26 7.15
CA LEU A 38 13.14 4.55 7.73
C LEU A 38 12.81 5.60 6.66
N GLU A 39 13.51 5.56 5.52
CA GLU A 39 13.33 6.46 4.38
C GLU A 39 11.94 6.36 3.73
N ILE A 40 11.33 5.17 3.75
CA ILE A 40 10.00 4.91 3.17
C ILE A 40 8.95 4.60 4.23
N TYR A 41 9.32 4.57 5.51
CA TYR A 41 8.45 4.22 6.62
C TYR A 41 7.18 5.07 6.66
N GLY A 42 7.31 6.39 6.53
CA GLY A 42 6.13 7.27 6.50
C GLY A 42 5.18 6.96 5.35
N ILE A 43 5.71 6.58 4.18
CA ILE A 43 4.88 6.22 3.01
C ILE A 43 4.17 4.89 3.25
N VAL A 44 4.87 3.89 3.78
CA VAL A 44 4.31 2.56 4.08
C VAL A 44 3.26 2.65 5.18
N ALA A 45 3.54 3.40 6.25
CA ALA A 45 2.60 3.64 7.34
C ALA A 45 1.30 4.29 6.84
N ASP A 46 1.40 5.34 6.03
CA ASP A 46 0.23 5.98 5.41
C ASP A 46 -0.57 5.01 4.52
N ILE A 47 0.11 4.20 3.71
CA ILE A 47 -0.55 3.20 2.86
C ILE A 47 -1.32 2.20 3.72
N LEU A 48 -0.69 1.67 4.77
CA LEU A 48 -1.31 0.69 5.66
C LEU A 48 -2.49 1.29 6.43
N ASP A 49 -2.37 2.54 6.88
CA ASP A 49 -3.43 3.27 7.60
C ASP A 49 -4.69 3.42 6.73
N TYR A 50 -4.52 3.88 5.48
CA TYR A 50 -5.63 3.91 4.53
C TYR A 50 -6.16 2.50 4.21
N SER A 51 -5.28 1.51 4.10
CA SER A 51 -5.64 0.13 3.75
C SER A 51 -6.48 -0.56 4.82
N PHE A 52 -6.34 -0.16 6.09
CA PHE A 52 -7.13 -0.68 7.21
C PHE A 52 -8.62 -0.37 7.10
N SER A 53 -9.00 0.62 6.29
CA SER A 53 -10.41 0.96 6.05
C SER A 53 -11.10 0.00 5.06
N PHE A 54 -10.34 -0.86 4.36
CA PHE A 54 -10.88 -1.80 3.38
C PHE A 54 -11.15 -3.16 4.04
N GLU A 55 -12.23 -3.84 3.64
CA GLU A 55 -12.54 -5.19 4.16
C GLU A 55 -11.49 -6.22 3.74
N ALA A 56 -10.86 -6.03 2.58
CA ALA A 56 -9.76 -6.85 2.10
C ALA A 56 -8.80 -6.00 1.27
N TYR A 57 -7.50 -6.14 1.52
CA TYR A 57 -6.47 -5.50 0.72
C TYR A 57 -5.34 -6.48 0.37
N SER A 58 -4.70 -6.27 -0.77
CA SER A 58 -3.55 -7.08 -1.21
C SER A 58 -2.56 -6.25 -2.00
N PHE A 59 -1.28 -6.51 -1.74
CA PHE A 59 -0.15 -5.82 -2.34
C PHE A 59 0.77 -6.82 -3.01
N CYS A 60 0.91 -6.70 -4.33
CA CYS A 60 1.66 -7.66 -5.15
C CYS A 60 2.72 -6.95 -6.01
N LEU A 61 3.81 -7.66 -6.29
CA LEU A 61 4.81 -7.21 -7.24
C LEU A 61 4.29 -7.41 -8.65
N ASP A 62 4.32 -6.35 -9.46
CA ASP A 62 4.07 -6.43 -10.90
C ASP A 62 5.31 -7.08 -11.55
N SER A 63 5.15 -8.25 -12.15
CA SER A 63 6.24 -9.08 -12.71
C SER A 63 6.03 -9.36 -14.20
#